data_AF-A0A627JYF1-F1
#
_entry.id   AF-A0A627JYF1-F1
#
_cell.length_a   1.000
_cell.length_b   1.000
_cell.length_c   1.000
_cell.angle_alpha   90.00
_cell.angle_beta   90.00
_cell.angle_gamma   90.00
#
_symmetry.space_group_name_H-M   'P 1'
#
loop_
_entity.id
_entity.type
_entity.pdbx_description
1 polymer ?
#
loop_
_entity_poly.entity_id
_entity_poly.type
_entity_poly.pdbx_seq_one_letter_code
_entity_poly.pdbx_strand_id
1 'polypeptide(L)'
;MSDRKYKNPQVNLRLPVEIKERLIELAEANSRSLNAEMVAALEAWTEKNKHIQALDLATIASRLIELEHDVEKLKCMHGNGEK
;
A
#
# COMPACT_ATOMS: atom_id res chain seq x y z
N MET A 1 33.19 -21.22 7.93
CA MET A 1 32.35 -20.03 8.21
C MET A 1 30.95 -20.37 7.73
N SER A 2 30.02 -20.62 8.65
CA SER A 2 28.66 -21.07 8.31
C SER A 2 27.92 -19.98 7.54
N ASP A 3 27.54 -20.30 6.31
CA ASP A 3 26.67 -19.50 5.44
C ASP A 3 25.30 -19.35 6.12
N ARG A 4 25.13 -18.31 6.94
CA ARG A 4 23.81 -17.88 7.37
C ARG A 4 23.14 -17.24 6.16
N LYS A 5 22.52 -18.07 5.31
CA LYS A 5 21.61 -17.61 4.27
C LYS A 5 20.57 -16.70 4.92
N TYR A 6 20.72 -15.39 4.72
CA TYR A 6 19.71 -14.43 5.15
C TYR A 6 18.39 -14.82 4.48
N LYS A 7 17.34 -15.02 5.28
CA LYS A 7 16.05 -15.53 4.82
C LYS A 7 15.35 -14.59 3.83
N ASN A 8 15.72 -13.30 3.86
CA ASN A 8 15.11 -12.23 3.08
C ASN A 8 16.18 -11.49 2.25
N PRO A 9 15.81 -10.96 1.07
CA PRO A 9 16.72 -10.15 0.26
C PRO A 9 17.15 -8.89 1.01
N GLN A 10 18.45 -8.58 0.98
CA GLN A 10 18.99 -7.36 1.58
C GLN A 10 18.84 -6.18 0.61
N VAL A 11 18.23 -5.09 1.09
CA VAL A 11 18.03 -3.87 0.32
C VAL A 11 18.88 -2.75 0.93
N ASN A 12 19.79 -2.18 0.14
CA ASN A 12 20.60 -1.03 0.56
C ASN A 12 19.92 0.27 0.13
N LEU A 13 19.37 1.02 1.09
CA LEU A 13 18.73 2.31 0.85
C LEU A 13 19.74 3.45 1.03
N ARG A 14 19.83 4.35 0.04
CA ARG A 14 20.55 5.61 0.18
C ARG A 14 19.56 6.67 0.64
N LEU A 15 19.57 6.95 1.94
CA LEU A 15 18.67 7.93 2.56
C LEU A 15 19.42 9.25 2.82
N PRO A 16 18.75 10.41 2.65
CA PRO A 16 19.25 11.67 3.18
C PRO A 16 19.50 11.59 4.68
N VAL A 17 20.48 12.34 5.19
CA VAL A 17 20.92 12.28 6.60
C VAL A 17 19.77 12.63 7.55
N GLU A 18 18.97 13.63 7.19
CA GLU A 18 17.82 14.10 7.99
C GLU A 18 16.79 12.99 8.27
N ILE A 19 16.51 12.15 7.26
CA ILE A 19 15.56 11.03 7.40
C ILE A 19 16.16 9.93 8.27
N LYS A 20 17.47 9.68 8.12
CA LYS A 20 18.16 8.66 8.90
C LYS A 20 18.17 9.01 10.39
N GLU A 21 18.47 10.26 10.74
CA GLU A 21 18.49 10.73 12.14
C GLU A 21 17.12 10.60 12.79
N ARG A 22 16.07 11.07 12.12
CA ARG A 22 14.69 10.93 12.60
C ARG A 22 14.28 9.47 12.80
N LEU A 23 14.77 8.58 11.94
CA LEU A 23 14.48 7.15 12.04
C LEU A 23 15.25 6.47 13.17
N ILE A 24 16.44 6.96 13.50
CA ILE A 24 17.22 6.53 14.68
C ILE A 24 16.48 6.92 15.96
N GLU A 25 16.04 8.18 16.06
CA GLU A 25 15.27 8.66 17.23
C GLU A 25 13.98 7.85 17.44
N LEU A 26 13.24 7.56 16.36
CA LEU A 26 12.05 6.73 16.41
C LEU A 26 12.36 5.28 16.83
N ALA A 27 13.46 4.71 16.33
CA ALA A 27 13.88 3.37 16.71
C ALA A 27 14.29 3.29 18.19
N GLU A 28 15.00 4.30 18.70
CA GLU A 28 15.36 4.41 20.12
C GLU A 28 14.13 4.55 21.01
N ALA A 29 13.19 5.43 20.64
CA ALA A 29 11.93 5.61 21.35
C ALA A 29 11.10 4.32 21.39
N ASN A 30 11.10 3.55 20.29
CA ASN A 30 10.39 2.27 20.19
C ASN A 30 11.19 1.07 20.72
N SER A 31 12.40 1.28 21.28
CA SER A 31 13.31 0.21 21.73
C SER A 31 13.54 -0.87 20.66
N ARG A 32 13.65 -0.45 19.40
CA ARG A 32 13.86 -1.32 18.23
C ARG A 32 15.19 -1.01 17.57
N SER A 33 15.74 -1.98 16.86
CA SER A 33 16.85 -1.69 15.95
C SER A 33 16.35 -0.84 14.79
N LEU A 34 17.22 -0.01 14.21
CA LEU A 34 16.88 0.81 13.04
C LEU A 34 16.29 -0.03 11.91
N ASN A 35 16.79 -1.26 11.71
CA ASN A 35 16.26 -2.18 10.70
C ASN A 35 14.87 -2.71 11.07
N ALA A 36 14.63 -3.03 12.34
CA ALA A 36 13.31 -3.44 12.80
C ALA A 36 12.29 -2.30 12.67
N GLU A 37 12.69 -1.07 12.95
CA GLU A 37 11.82 0.10 12.78
C GLU A 37 11.58 0.41 11.31
N MET A 38 12.59 0.30 10.44
CA MET A 38 12.43 0.40 8.98
C MET A 38 11.41 -0.61 8.45
N VAL A 39 11.54 -1.89 8.86
CA VAL A 39 10.61 -2.94 8.45
C VAL A 39 9.21 -2.65 8.99
N ALA A 40 9.06 -2.30 10.27
CA ALA A 40 7.77 -2.00 10.87
C ALA A 40 7.09 -0.77 10.21
N ALA A 41 7.86 0.26 9.87
CA ALA A 41 7.37 1.44 9.17
C ALA A 41 6.91 1.09 7.75
N LEU A 42 7.67 0.26 7.03
CA LEU A 42 7.30 -0.23 5.70
C LEU A 42 6.08 -1.15 5.74
N GLU A 43 5.96 -2.03 6.74
CA GLU A 43 4.79 -2.89 6.96
C GLU A 43 3.55 -2.05 7.29
N ALA A 44 3.67 -1.08 8.20
CA ALA A 44 2.58 -0.17 8.52
C ALA A 44 2.18 0.69 7.32
N TRP A 45 3.16 1.11 6.51
CA TRP A 45 2.90 1.85 5.27
C TRP A 45 2.20 0.97 4.24
N THR A 46 2.67 -0.25 3.99
CA THR A 46 2.02 -1.18 3.06
C THR A 46 0.62 -1.56 3.53
N GLU A 47 0.40 -1.73 4.84
CA GLU A 47 -0.93 -1.97 5.40
C GLU A 47 -1.88 -0.78 5.20
N LYS A 48 -1.43 0.45 5.51
CA LYS A 48 -2.20 1.67 5.25
C LYS A 48 -2.48 1.87 3.76
N ASN A 49 -1.54 1.47 2.91
CA ASN A 49 -1.62 1.58 1.45
C ASN A 49 -2.12 0.27 0.79
N LYS A 50 -2.79 -0.64 1.52
CA LYS A 50 -3.43 -1.84 0.94
C LYS A 50 -4.47 -1.51 -0.14
N HIS A 51 -4.97 -0.27 -0.16
CA HIS A 51 -5.86 0.26 -1.21
C HIS A 51 -5.09 0.66 -2.48
N ILE A 52 -3.78 0.87 -2.38
CA ILE A 52 -2.82 0.95 -3.49
C ILE A 52 -2.25 -0.46 -3.75
N GLN A 53 -3.09 -1.48 -3.69
CA GLN A 53 -2.85 -2.56 -4.64
C GLN A 53 -2.92 -1.89 -5.99
N ALA A 54 -1.86 -2.00 -6.80
CA ALA A 54 -1.93 -1.70 -8.21
C ALA A 54 -3.18 -2.43 -8.71
N LEU A 55 -4.29 -1.69 -8.85
CA LEU A 55 -5.53 -2.24 -9.34
C LEU A 55 -5.14 -2.68 -10.74
N ASP A 56 -4.95 -3.98 -10.88
CA ASP A 56 -4.64 -4.60 -12.15
C ASP A 56 -5.65 -4.05 -13.17
N LEU A 57 -5.20 -3.77 -14.40
CA LEU A 57 -6.05 -3.15 -15.41
C LEU A 57 -7.37 -3.93 -15.58
N ALA A 58 -7.31 -5.25 -15.39
CA ALA A 58 -8.47 -6.13 -15.34
C ALA A 58 -9.45 -5.81 -14.21
N THR A 59 -8.97 -5.47 -13.01
CA THR A 59 -9.82 -5.12 -11.87
C THR A 59 -10.50 -3.76 -12.08
N ILE A 60 -9.82 -2.81 -12.71
CA ILE A 60 -10.40 -1.52 -13.08
C ILE A 60 -11.48 -1.70 -14.16
N ALA A 61 -11.20 -2.52 -15.18
CA ALA A 61 -12.15 -2.81 -16.25
C ALA A 61 -13.43 -3.48 -15.72
N SER A 62 -13.32 -4.49 -14.86
CA SER A 62 -14.50 -5.13 -14.26
C SER A 62 -15.35 -4.17 -13.44
N ARG A 63 -14.71 -3.31 -12.63
CA ARG A 63 -15.43 -2.28 -11.86
C ARG A 63 -16.12 -1.25 -12.74
N LEU A 64 -15.52 -0.88 -13.87
CA LEU A 64 -16.13 0.06 -14.81
C LEU A 64 -17.39 -0.52 -15.44
N ILE A 65 -17.35 -1.80 -15.85
CA ILE A 65 -18.49 -2.51 -16.42
C ILE A 65 -19.65 -2.61 -15.41
N GLU A 66 -19.35 -2.95 -14.16
CA GLU A 66 -20.36 -3.00 -13.09
C GLU A 66 -20.99 -1.62 -12.86
N LEU A 67 -20.17 -0.56 -12.86
CA LEU A 67 -20.66 0.80 -12.65
C LEU A 67 -21.52 1.29 -13.82
N GLU A 68 -21.15 0.98 -15.06
CA GLU A 68 -21.96 1.29 -16.25
C GLU A 68 -23.32 0.59 -16.19
N HIS A 69 -23.36 -0.66 -15.75
CA HIS A 69 -24.60 -1.42 -15.60
C HIS A 69 -25.50 -0.82 -14.50
N ASP A 70 -24.93 -0.41 -13.37
CA ASP A 70 -25.68 0.23 -12.30
C ASP A 70 -26.23 1.60 -12.73
N VAL A 71 -25.45 2.38 -13.49
CA VAL A 71 -25.91 3.66 -14.06
C VAL A 71 -27.03 3.43 -15.07
N GLU A 72 -26.94 2.42 -15.92
CA GLU A 72 -28.00 2.08 -16.88
C GLU A 72 -29.29 1.65 -16.15
N LYS A 73 -29.17 0.83 -15.10
CA LYS A 73 -30.30 0.42 -14.27
C LYS A 73 -30.96 1.61 -13.58
N LEU A 74 -30.17 2.52 -13.02
CA LEU A 74 -30.67 3.77 -12.43
C LEU A 74 -31.36 4.64 -13.48
N LYS A 75 -30.80 4.76 -14.69
CA LYS A 75 -31.40 5.51 -15.79
C LYS A 75 -32.74 4.93 -16.23
N CYS A 76 -32.87 3.60 -16.29
CA CYS A 76 -34.14 2.92 -16.56
C CYS A 76 -35.17 3.11 -15.45
N MET A 77 -34.75 3.16 -14.19
CA MET A 77 -35.64 3.41 -13.06
C MET A 77 -36.15 4.86 -13.01
N HIS A 78 -35.30 5.84 -13.31
CA HIS A 78 -35.67 7.26 -13.24
C HIS A 78 -36.26 7.82 -14.54
N GLY A 79 -35.98 7.21 -15.70
CA GLY A 79 -36.57 7.59 -16.99
C GLY A 79 -38.06 7.25 -17.15
N ASN A 80 -38.63 6.47 -16.23
CA ASN A 80 -40.06 6.17 -16.18
C ASN A 80 -40.87 7.14 -15.30
N GLY A 81 -40.21 8.13 -14.68
CA GLY A 81 -40.85 9.13 -13.81
C GLY A 81 -41.24 10.45 -14.49
N GLU A 82 -40.93 10.63 -15.78
CA GLU A 82 -41.24 11.86 -16.53
C GLU A 82 -42.41 11.66 -17.52
N LYS A 83 -43.55 11.16 -17.03
CA LYS A 83 -44.83 11.26 -17.72
C LYS A 83 -45.87 11.94 -16.86
#